data_AF-A0A957UWD8-F1
#
_entry.id   AF-A0A957UWD8-F1
#
_cell.length_a   1.000
_cell.length_b   1.000
_cell.length_c   1.000
_cell.angle_alpha   90.00
_cell.angle_beta   90.00
_cell.angle_gamma   90.00
#
_symmetry.space_group_name_H-M   'P 1'
#
loop_
_entity.id
_entity.type
_entity.pdbx_description
1 polymer ?
#
loop_
_entity_poly.entity_id
_entity_poly.type
_entity_poly.pdbx_seq_one_letter_code
_entity_poly.pdbx_strand_id
1 'polypeptide(L)'
;MKKLALSTKMALGSLAVGVVIVGLAVYSYLSMTSINNGVNDLYTNRLRPLHMLGDIDTMVHQLENLELSYLLLPDERAALRQEFETKQAILEQAVTEYGALVYSEQERQALQEMEKALANYLPQLHGVLDTIDANPQAASAELLHDGAAEEERSALDKAVESLLDMTEMLSAET
;
A
#
# COMPACT_ATOMS: atom_id res chain seq x y z
N MET A 1 48.21 -46.62 32.39
CA MET A 1 46.93 -45.93 32.10
C MET A 1 46.19 -45.71 33.42
N LYS A 2 46.04 -44.46 33.90
CA LYS A 2 45.25 -44.16 35.11
C LYS A 2 43.77 -44.48 34.82
N LYS A 3 43.15 -45.36 35.63
CA LYS A 3 41.70 -45.63 35.54
C LYS A 3 40.95 -44.41 36.06
N LEU A 4 40.20 -43.74 35.19
CA LEU A 4 39.27 -42.67 35.57
C LEU A 4 38.23 -43.20 36.56
N ALA A 5 37.98 -42.45 37.64
CA ALA A 5 36.95 -42.78 38.61
C ALA A 5 35.56 -42.78 37.94
N LEU A 6 34.67 -43.66 38.39
CA LEU A 6 33.33 -43.82 37.84
C LEU A 6 32.53 -42.50 37.90
N SER A 7 32.74 -41.70 38.95
CA SER A 7 32.16 -40.36 39.11
C SER A 7 32.57 -39.40 37.98
N THR A 8 33.83 -39.41 37.57
CA THR A 8 34.34 -38.55 36.48
C THR A 8 33.73 -38.93 35.14
N LYS A 9 33.47 -40.23 34.90
CA LYS A 9 32.82 -40.70 33.66
C LYS A 9 31.36 -40.25 33.58
N MET A 10 30.64 -40.32 34.70
CA MET A 10 29.25 -39.84 34.79
C MET A 10 29.17 -38.32 34.60
N ALA A 11 30.09 -37.56 35.23
CA ALA A 11 30.15 -36.10 35.10
C ALA A 11 30.47 -35.63 33.67
N LEU A 12 31.37 -36.33 32.96
CA LEU A 12 31.66 -36.07 31.54
C LEU A 12 30.44 -36.34 30.65
N GLY A 13 29.70 -37.42 30.92
CA GLY A 13 28.47 -37.75 30.19
C GLY A 13 27.38 -36.69 30.38
N SER A 14 27.16 -36.23 31.61
CA SER A 14 26.20 -35.16 31.89
C SER A 14 26.62 -33.82 31.28
N LEU A 15 27.92 -33.51 31.29
CA LEU A 15 28.45 -32.28 30.68
C LEU A 15 28.28 -32.32 29.16
N ALA A 16 28.51 -33.46 28.51
CA ALA A 16 28.28 -33.62 27.07
C ALA A 16 26.81 -33.36 26.69
N VAL A 17 25.86 -33.91 27.45
CA VAL A 17 24.43 -33.65 27.25
C VAL A 17 24.11 -32.16 27.48
N GLY A 18 24.68 -31.55 28.52
CA GLY A 18 24.53 -30.12 28.79
C GLY A 18 24.99 -29.24 27.63
N VAL A 19 26.15 -29.54 27.02
CA VAL A 19 26.66 -28.81 25.85
C VAL A 19 25.72 -28.93 24.66
N VAL A 20 25.16 -30.12 24.42
CA VAL A 20 24.19 -30.33 23.33
C VAL A 20 22.92 -29.51 23.57
N ILE A 21 22.38 -29.49 24.79
CA ILE A 21 21.20 -28.70 25.14
C ILE A 21 21.46 -27.20 24.93
N VAL A 22 22.61 -26.70 25.39
CA VAL A 22 22.99 -25.29 25.18
C VAL A 22 23.14 -24.98 23.68
N GLY A 23 23.76 -25.88 22.92
CA GLY A 23 23.89 -25.72 21.47
C GLY A 23 22.54 -25.65 20.75
N LEU A 24 21.59 -26.52 21.13
CA LEU A 24 20.22 -26.47 20.61
C LEU A 24 19.50 -25.17 21.00
N ALA A 25 19.65 -24.72 22.25
CA ALA A 25 19.05 -23.46 22.69
C ALA A 25 19.57 -22.26 21.89
N VAL A 26 20.88 -22.18 21.64
CA VAL A 26 21.48 -21.13 20.80
C VAL A 26 20.98 -21.22 19.36
N TYR A 27 20.96 -22.43 18.78
CA TYR A 27 20.45 -22.64 17.42
C TYR A 27 18.99 -22.21 17.31
N SER A 28 18.12 -22.66 18.22
CA SER A 28 16.71 -22.27 18.26
C SER A 28 16.54 -20.76 18.40
N TYR A 29 17.35 -20.09 19.24
CA TYR A 29 17.31 -18.65 19.39
C TYR A 29 17.68 -17.90 18.10
N LEU A 30 18.74 -18.34 17.41
CA LEU A 30 19.15 -17.76 16.13
C LEU A 30 18.09 -17.97 15.04
N SER A 31 17.55 -19.19 14.94
CA SER A 31 16.47 -19.51 14.01
C SER A 31 15.22 -18.66 14.27
N MET A 32 14.82 -18.51 15.54
CA MET A 32 13.65 -17.72 15.89
C MET A 32 13.84 -16.22 15.63
N THR A 33 15.06 -15.71 15.81
CA THR A 33 15.42 -14.33 15.44
C THR A 33 15.33 -14.12 13.92
N SER A 34 15.83 -15.07 13.13
CA SER A 34 15.73 -15.02 11.67
C SER A 34 14.27 -15.03 11.20
N ILE A 35 13.43 -15.88 11.80
CA ILE A 35 11.99 -15.93 11.49
C ILE A 35 11.32 -14.61 11.86
N ASN A 36 11.59 -14.08 13.06
CA ASN A 36 10.99 -12.84 13.52
C ASN A 36 11.37 -11.65 12.62
N ASN A 37 12.62 -11.59 12.17
CA ASN A 37 13.07 -10.56 11.22
C ASN A 37 12.37 -10.71 9.86
N GLY A 38 12.23 -11.93 9.35
CA GLY A 38 11.52 -12.19 8.09
C GLY A 38 10.02 -11.82 8.17
N VAL A 39 9.36 -12.15 9.28
CA VAL A 39 7.95 -11.77 9.50
C VAL A 39 7.81 -10.25 9.61
N ASN A 40 8.72 -9.58 10.31
CA ASN A 40 8.68 -8.13 10.43
C ASN A 40 8.91 -7.46 9.07
N ASP A 41 9.88 -7.92 8.29
CA ASP A 41 10.17 -7.41 6.95
C ASP A 41 8.96 -7.60 6.00
N LEU A 42 8.38 -8.80 5.96
CA LEU A 42 7.17 -9.08 5.19
C LEU A 42 6.00 -8.17 5.61
N TYR A 43 5.84 -7.91 6.91
CA TYR A 43 4.76 -7.04 7.36
C TYR A 43 5.03 -5.56 7.03
N THR A 44 6.17 -5.02 7.45
CA THR A 44 6.44 -3.58 7.38
C THR A 44 6.78 -3.11 5.98
N ASN A 45 7.47 -3.95 5.20
CA ASN A 45 8.04 -3.55 3.91
C ASN A 45 7.28 -4.13 2.72
N ARG A 46 6.32 -5.04 2.94
CA ARG A 46 5.50 -5.65 1.87
C ARG A 46 4.01 -5.45 2.08
N LEU A 47 3.45 -6.07 3.12
CA LEU A 47 2.00 -6.12 3.31
C LEU A 47 1.40 -4.74 3.59
N ARG A 48 2.08 -3.92 4.39
CA ARG A 48 1.62 -2.57 4.70
C ARG A 48 1.61 -1.65 3.47
N PRO A 49 2.71 -1.51 2.69
CA PRO A 49 2.69 -0.78 1.42
C PRO A 49 1.60 -1.26 0.46
N LEU A 50 1.43 -2.59 0.30
CA LEU A 50 0.40 -3.17 -0.57
C LEU A 50 -1.02 -2.74 -0.13
N HIS A 51 -1.32 -2.82 1.17
CA HIS A 51 -2.63 -2.40 1.68
C HIS A 51 -2.86 -0.90 1.45
N MET A 52 -1.84 -0.07 1.66
CA MET A 52 -1.95 1.37 1.42
C MET A 52 -2.21 1.70 -0.06
N LEU A 53 -1.60 0.97 -0.99
CA LEU A 53 -1.90 1.12 -2.42
C LEU A 53 -3.33 0.68 -2.75
N GLY A 54 -3.79 -0.43 -2.19
CA GLY A 54 -5.20 -0.85 -2.35
C GLY A 54 -6.20 0.15 -1.78
N ASP A 55 -5.86 0.81 -0.67
CA ASP A 55 -6.65 1.88 -0.09
C ASP A 55 -6.66 3.13 -1.01
N ILE A 56 -5.51 3.49 -1.59
CA ILE A 56 -5.38 4.58 -2.58
C ILE A 56 -6.26 4.31 -3.81
N ASP A 57 -6.14 3.11 -4.40
CA ASP A 57 -6.95 2.66 -5.53
C ASP A 57 -8.45 2.78 -5.24
N THR A 58 -8.86 2.26 -4.08
CA THR A 58 -10.25 2.36 -3.61
C THR A 58 -10.71 3.81 -3.45
N MET A 59 -9.84 4.70 -2.92
CA MET A 59 -10.17 6.11 -2.73
C MET A 59 -10.33 6.86 -4.06
N VAL A 60 -9.53 6.53 -5.08
CA VAL A 60 -9.69 7.09 -6.43
C VAL A 60 -11.08 6.74 -6.98
N HIS A 61 -11.49 5.48 -6.92
CA HIS A 61 -12.82 5.06 -7.35
C HIS A 61 -13.96 5.65 -6.49
N GLN A 62 -13.71 5.96 -5.22
CA GLN A 62 -14.71 6.68 -4.40
C GLN A 62 -14.93 8.11 -4.88
N LEU A 63 -13.89 8.81 -5.35
CA LEU A 63 -14.04 10.16 -5.92
C LEU A 63 -14.85 10.13 -7.22
N GLU A 64 -14.63 9.14 -8.08
CA GLU A 64 -15.42 8.91 -9.30
C GLU A 64 -16.91 8.64 -8.96
N ASN A 65 -17.17 7.80 -7.97
CA ASN A 65 -18.55 7.53 -7.52
C ASN A 65 -19.23 8.78 -6.94
N LEU A 66 -18.47 9.67 -6.29
CA LEU A 66 -18.99 10.95 -5.82
C LEU A 66 -19.33 11.89 -6.96
N GLU A 67 -18.54 11.91 -8.04
CA GLU A 67 -18.85 12.66 -9.26
C GLU A 67 -20.19 12.22 -9.86
N LEU A 68 -20.40 10.91 -10.01
CA LEU A 68 -21.68 10.35 -10.46
C LEU A 68 -22.84 10.75 -9.53
N SER A 69 -22.61 10.67 -8.22
CA SER A 69 -23.62 11.07 -7.23
C SER A 69 -23.93 12.57 -7.31
N TYR A 70 -22.92 13.40 -7.55
CA TYR A 70 -23.06 14.86 -7.70
C TYR A 70 -23.93 15.25 -8.88
N LEU A 71 -23.80 14.51 -9.98
CA LEU A 71 -24.64 14.66 -11.15
C LEU A 71 -26.09 14.27 -10.86
N LEU A 72 -26.29 13.12 -10.21
CA LEU A 72 -27.60 12.48 -10.03
C LEU A 72 -28.43 13.06 -8.87
N LEU A 73 -27.80 13.71 -7.90
CA LEU A 73 -28.45 14.20 -6.68
C LEU A 73 -28.29 15.74 -6.52
N PRO A 74 -29.04 16.56 -7.30
CA PRO A 74 -28.93 18.01 -7.25
C PRO A 74 -29.14 18.61 -5.85
N ASP A 75 -30.04 18.02 -5.07
CA ASP A 75 -30.39 18.49 -3.72
C ASP A 75 -29.25 18.24 -2.70
N GLU A 76 -28.32 17.33 -3.00
CA GLU A 76 -27.23 16.93 -2.11
C GLU A 76 -25.86 17.51 -2.54
N ARG A 77 -25.79 18.27 -3.63
CA ARG A 77 -24.51 18.77 -4.21
C ARG A 77 -23.61 19.47 -3.20
N ALA A 78 -24.16 20.32 -2.34
CA ALA A 78 -23.34 21.02 -1.33
C ALA A 78 -22.65 20.04 -0.37
N ALA A 79 -23.36 18.98 0.05
CA ALA A 79 -22.80 17.95 0.92
C ALA A 79 -21.79 17.07 0.17
N LEU A 80 -22.12 16.69 -1.07
CA LEU A 80 -21.25 15.89 -1.93
C LEU A 80 -19.96 16.62 -2.31
N ARG A 81 -19.99 17.95 -2.54
CA ARG A 81 -18.78 18.75 -2.75
C ARG A 81 -17.89 18.69 -1.51
N GLN A 82 -18.46 18.87 -0.33
CA GLN A 82 -17.70 18.81 0.92
C GLN A 82 -17.08 17.41 1.14
N GLU A 83 -17.83 16.35 0.83
CA GLU A 83 -17.34 14.98 0.90
C GLU A 83 -16.19 14.74 -0.09
N PHE A 84 -16.33 15.25 -1.32
CA PHE A 84 -15.30 15.20 -2.36
C PHE A 84 -13.99 15.83 -1.89
N GLU A 85 -14.03 17.09 -1.43
CA GLU A 85 -12.84 17.79 -0.92
C GLU A 85 -12.19 17.02 0.25
N THR A 86 -13.02 16.44 1.13
CA THR A 86 -12.53 15.65 2.27
C THR A 86 -11.83 14.39 1.81
N LYS A 87 -12.43 13.63 0.88
CA LYS A 87 -11.83 12.40 0.34
C LYS A 87 -10.58 12.69 -0.47
N GLN A 88 -10.56 13.78 -1.25
CA GLN A 88 -9.37 14.21 -1.97
C GLN A 88 -8.22 14.48 -1.00
N ALA A 89 -8.45 15.23 0.08
CA ALA A 89 -7.41 15.51 1.06
C ALA A 89 -6.89 14.22 1.74
N ILE A 90 -7.78 13.25 2.03
CA ILE A 90 -7.39 11.95 2.58
C ILE A 90 -6.55 11.16 1.56
N LEU A 91 -6.94 11.17 0.28
CA LEU A 91 -6.19 10.52 -0.80
C LEU A 91 -4.78 11.13 -0.94
N GLU A 92 -4.66 12.45 -1.01
CA GLU A 92 -3.37 13.15 -1.09
C GLU A 92 -2.48 12.84 0.11
N GLN A 93 -3.07 12.77 1.31
CA GLN A 93 -2.37 12.35 2.51
C GLN A 93 -1.89 10.89 2.41
N ALA A 94 -2.75 9.97 1.95
CA ALA A 94 -2.39 8.56 1.81
C ALA A 94 -1.24 8.34 0.80
N VAL A 95 -1.25 9.07 -0.32
CA VAL A 95 -0.15 9.07 -1.30
C VAL A 95 1.14 9.57 -0.65
N THR A 96 1.07 10.66 0.13
CA THR A 96 2.23 11.21 0.85
C THR A 96 2.78 10.22 1.87
N GLU A 97 1.90 9.55 2.64
CA GLU A 97 2.29 8.54 3.62
C GLU A 97 2.90 7.31 2.95
N TYR A 98 2.36 6.88 1.82
CA TYR A 98 2.92 5.79 1.01
C TYR A 98 4.33 6.15 0.50
N GLY A 99 4.54 7.39 0.05
CA GLY A 99 5.85 7.87 -0.41
C GLY A 99 6.96 7.77 0.64
N ALA A 100 6.62 7.81 1.93
CA ALA A 100 7.58 7.60 3.02
C ALA A 100 8.02 6.12 3.18
N LEU A 101 7.32 5.19 2.54
CA LEU A 101 7.60 3.75 2.54
C LEU A 101 8.29 3.27 1.26
N VAL A 102 8.59 4.16 0.31
CA VAL A 102 9.26 3.78 -0.94
C VAL A 102 10.75 3.56 -0.71
N TYR A 103 11.25 2.37 -1.05
CA TYR A 103 12.62 1.95 -0.74
C TYR A 103 13.53 1.88 -1.98
N SER A 104 12.99 1.50 -3.13
CA SER A 104 13.75 1.37 -4.38
C SER A 104 13.58 2.57 -5.30
N GLU A 105 14.56 2.76 -6.20
CA GLU A 105 14.48 3.81 -7.22
C GLU A 105 13.37 3.52 -8.25
N GLN A 106 13.06 2.24 -8.50
CA GLN A 106 11.97 1.84 -9.40
C GLN A 106 10.60 2.18 -8.80
N GLU A 107 10.36 1.84 -7.53
CA GLU A 107 9.14 2.23 -6.82
C GLU A 107 9.00 3.76 -6.75
N ARG A 108 10.11 4.50 -6.60
CA ARG A 108 10.09 5.97 -6.61
C ARG A 108 9.68 6.55 -7.95
N GLN A 109 10.17 5.98 -9.06
CA GLN A 109 9.78 6.41 -10.39
C GLN A 109 8.31 6.10 -10.67
N ALA A 110 7.85 4.91 -10.32
CA ALA A 110 6.45 4.53 -10.46
C ALA A 110 5.53 5.40 -9.58
N LEU A 111 5.94 5.73 -8.35
CA LEU A 111 5.21 6.68 -7.51
C LEU A 111 5.11 8.07 -8.15
N GLN A 112 6.20 8.59 -8.74
CA GLN A 112 6.18 9.88 -9.42
C GLN A 112 5.24 9.88 -10.64
N GLU A 113 5.16 8.76 -11.35
CA GLU A 113 4.21 8.60 -12.47
C GLU A 113 2.75 8.61 -11.96
N MET A 114 2.47 7.93 -10.86
CA MET A 114 1.17 7.94 -10.19
C MET A 114 0.81 9.34 -9.67
N GLU A 115 1.72 10.01 -8.97
CA GLU A 115 1.53 11.39 -8.47
C GLU A 115 1.25 12.36 -9.61
N LYS A 116 1.97 12.23 -10.73
CA LYS A 116 1.73 13.04 -11.92
C LYS A 116 0.35 12.77 -12.52
N ALA A 117 -0.04 11.51 -12.67
CA ALA A 117 -1.35 11.14 -13.18
C ALA A 117 -2.47 11.66 -12.27
N LEU A 118 -2.30 11.55 -10.94
CA LEU A 118 -3.24 12.08 -9.96
C LEU A 118 -3.36 13.61 -10.05
N ALA A 119 -2.23 14.32 -10.17
CA ALA A 119 -2.20 15.77 -10.31
C ALA A 119 -2.86 16.26 -11.62
N ASN A 120 -2.88 15.44 -12.66
CA ASN A 120 -3.62 15.73 -13.89
C ASN A 120 -5.11 15.40 -13.77
N TYR A 121 -5.45 14.30 -13.09
CA TYR A 121 -6.81 13.79 -12.96
C TYR A 121 -7.70 14.66 -12.05
N LEU A 122 -7.21 15.04 -10.86
CA LEU A 122 -8.01 15.80 -9.88
C LEU A 122 -8.59 17.11 -10.44
N PRO A 123 -7.82 17.94 -11.19
CA PRO A 123 -8.38 19.12 -11.83
C PRO A 123 -9.49 18.83 -12.84
N GLN A 124 -9.44 17.70 -13.55
CA GLN A 124 -10.53 17.32 -14.48
C GLN A 124 -11.81 17.03 -13.70
N LEU A 125 -11.72 16.30 -12.57
CA LEU A 125 -12.89 16.04 -11.73
C LEU A 125 -13.50 17.34 -11.18
N HIS A 126 -12.67 18.24 -10.67
CA HIS A 126 -13.14 19.57 -10.26
C HIS A 126 -13.85 20.29 -11.41
N GLY A 127 -13.28 20.25 -12.60
CA GLY A 127 -13.87 20.84 -13.80
C GLY A 127 -15.23 20.26 -14.15
N VAL A 128 -15.44 18.95 -13.98
CA VAL A 128 -16.75 18.31 -14.16
C VAL A 128 -17.74 18.82 -13.12
N LEU A 129 -17.39 18.85 -11.83
CA LEU A 129 -18.27 19.37 -10.78
C LEU A 129 -18.67 20.82 -11.02
N ASP A 130 -17.71 21.68 -11.39
CA ASP A 130 -17.94 23.08 -11.69
C ASP A 130 -18.83 23.27 -12.93
N THR A 131 -18.70 22.39 -13.93
CA THR A 131 -19.56 22.39 -15.12
C THR A 131 -21.00 21.99 -14.78
N ILE A 132 -21.18 21.00 -13.90
CA ILE A 132 -22.49 20.57 -13.40
C ILE A 132 -23.19 21.69 -12.61
N ASP A 133 -22.41 22.49 -11.86
CA ASP A 133 -22.93 23.66 -11.13
C ASP A 133 -23.30 24.80 -12.07
N ALA A 134 -22.47 25.09 -13.07
CA ALA A 134 -22.72 26.13 -14.06
C ALA A 134 -23.89 25.81 -14.98
N ASN A 135 -24.14 24.52 -15.25
CA ASN A 135 -25.22 24.08 -16.12
C ASN A 135 -25.98 22.86 -15.56
N PRO A 136 -26.84 23.05 -14.54
CA PRO A 136 -27.53 21.95 -13.86
C PRO A 136 -28.44 21.11 -14.75
N GLN A 137 -28.86 21.66 -15.89
CA GLN A 137 -29.72 20.98 -16.87
C GLN A 137 -28.93 20.28 -17.98
N ALA A 138 -27.64 20.58 -18.14
CA ALA A 138 -26.76 19.92 -19.12
C ALA A 138 -26.11 18.67 -18.56
N ALA A 139 -26.76 17.99 -17.63
CA ALA A 139 -26.39 16.68 -17.10
C ALA A 139 -26.51 15.57 -18.18
N SER A 140 -25.88 15.76 -19.34
CA SER A 140 -25.76 14.75 -20.37
C SER A 140 -24.63 13.81 -20.02
N ALA A 141 -24.80 12.54 -20.40
CA ALA A 141 -23.76 11.52 -20.29
C ALA A 141 -22.44 11.90 -21.01
N GLU A 142 -22.44 12.94 -21.84
CA GLU A 142 -21.24 13.52 -22.46
C GLU A 142 -20.30 14.20 -21.45
N LEU A 143 -20.82 14.74 -20.33
CA LEU A 143 -19.95 15.30 -19.27
C LEU A 143 -19.23 14.20 -18.49
N LEU A 144 -19.88 13.05 -18.29
CA LEU A 144 -19.29 11.87 -17.64
C LEU A 144 -18.29 11.12 -18.52
N HIS A 145 -18.42 11.28 -19.83
CA HIS A 145 -17.51 10.72 -20.84
C HIS A 145 -16.71 11.82 -21.54
N ASP A 146 -16.36 12.89 -20.81
CA ASP A 146 -15.34 13.80 -21.31
C ASP A 146 -14.05 13.01 -21.48
N GLY A 147 -13.62 12.87 -22.74
CA GLY A 147 -12.49 12.00 -23.10
C GLY A 147 -11.21 12.38 -22.36
N ALA A 148 -11.07 13.63 -21.93
CA ALA A 148 -9.94 14.09 -21.13
C ALA A 148 -9.95 13.53 -19.69
N ALA A 149 -11.08 13.57 -18.99
CA ALA A 149 -11.20 13.02 -17.64
C ALA A 149 -11.05 11.49 -17.65
N GLU A 150 -11.63 10.82 -18.66
CA GLU A 150 -11.52 9.38 -18.83
C GLU A 150 -10.09 8.94 -19.19
N GLU A 151 -9.37 9.71 -20.01
CA GLU A 151 -7.96 9.43 -20.36
C GLU A 151 -7.05 9.58 -19.14
N GLU A 152 -7.17 10.66 -18.38
CA GLU A 152 -6.37 10.88 -17.17
C GLU A 152 -6.71 9.86 -16.07
N ARG A 153 -7.98 9.43 -15.97
CA ARG A 153 -8.36 8.31 -15.10
C ARG A 153 -7.66 7.03 -15.53
N SER A 154 -7.74 6.67 -16.81
CA SER A 154 -7.09 5.47 -17.34
C SER A 154 -5.57 5.49 -17.13
N ALA A 155 -4.96 6.67 -17.19
CA ALA A 155 -3.54 6.84 -16.90
C ALA A 155 -3.24 6.63 -15.41
N LEU A 156 -4.09 7.15 -14.51
CA LEU A 156 -3.98 6.96 -13.07
C LEU A 156 -4.14 5.49 -12.68
N ASP A 157 -5.19 4.82 -13.18
CA ASP A 157 -5.46 3.40 -12.90
C ASP A 157 -4.25 2.53 -13.27
N LYS A 158 -3.67 2.76 -14.47
CA LYS A 158 -2.47 2.04 -14.91
C LYS A 158 -1.25 2.33 -14.05
N ALA A 159 -1.10 3.56 -13.56
CA ALA A 159 0.02 3.91 -12.71
C ALA A 159 -0.10 3.25 -11.32
N VAL A 160 -1.31 3.20 -10.77
CA VAL A 160 -1.61 2.50 -9.51
C VAL A 160 -1.42 0.98 -9.67
N GLU A 161 -1.95 0.39 -10.75
CA GLU A 161 -1.80 -1.05 -11.05
C GLU A 161 -0.32 -1.43 -11.24
N SER A 162 0.44 -0.64 -12.00
CA SER A 162 1.89 -0.85 -12.17
C SER A 162 2.65 -0.83 -10.84
N LEU A 163 2.28 0.07 -9.93
CA LEU A 163 2.90 0.19 -8.61
C LEU A 163 2.50 -0.96 -7.68
N LEU A 164 1.24 -1.42 -7.77
CA LEU A 164 0.75 -2.62 -7.08
C LEU A 164 1.49 -3.87 -7.55
N ASP A 165 1.53 -4.11 -8.86
CA ASP A 165 2.23 -5.25 -9.47
C ASP A 165 3.71 -5.27 -9.09
N MET A 166 4.37 -4.11 -9.09
CA MET A 166 5.77 -3.99 -8.66
C MET A 166 5.95 -4.36 -7.19
N THR A 167 5.04 -3.87 -6.33
CA THR A 167 5.05 -4.19 -4.89
C THR A 167 4.79 -5.67 -4.64
N GLU A 168 3.89 -6.29 -5.40
CA GLU A 168 3.62 -7.74 -5.35
C GLU A 168 4.82 -8.57 -5.82
N MET A 169 5.45 -8.23 -6.94
CA MET A 169 6.64 -8.93 -7.44
C MET A 169 7.80 -8.88 -6.44
N LEU A 170 8.06 -7.71 -5.86
CA LEU A 170 9.09 -7.54 -4.82
C LEU A 170 8.76 -8.34 -3.55
N SER A 171 7.49 -8.65 -3.30
CA SER A 171 7.04 -9.50 -2.21
C SER A 171 7.24 -10.99 -2.48
N ALA A 172 7.29 -11.41 -3.75
CA ALA A 172 7.41 -12.80 -4.16
C ALA A 172 8.87 -13.31 -4.32
N GLU A 173 9.83 -12.41 -4.50
CA GLU A 173 11.25 -12.76 -4.74
C GLU A 173 12.09 -13.07 -3.48
N THR A 174 11.50 -13.03 -2.29
CA THR A 174 12.18 -13.29 -0.99
C THR A 174 11.77 -14.60 -0.34
#